data_AF-A0A8C9JNH2-F1
#
_entry.id   AF-A0A8C9JNH2-F1
#
_cell.length_a   1.000
_cell.length_b   1.000
_cell.length_c   1.000
_cell.angle_alpha   90.00
_cell.angle_beta   90.00
_cell.angle_gamma   90.00
#
_symmetry.space_group_name_H-M   'P 1'
#
loop_
_entity.id
_entity.type
_entity.pdbx_description
1 polymer ?
#
loop_
_entity_poly.entity_id
_entity_poly.type
_entity_poly.pdbx_seq_one_letter_code
_entity_poly.pdbx_strand_id
1 'polypeptide(L)'
;MIGIFHVFMWYFLLILYMGQIRGVFGTYEPITYKAGCPLWGVIFIIAGVSIIRVVKHPTPGVITFALIMNISCIMTSVIASVLTIIELSSFNSVSYRNYGQAKLGREVSRILLLSYSFEISVALTYAIFGCIGLSRNEDSLTAVPEEFESTF
;
A
#
# COMPACT_ATOMS: atom_id res chain seq x y z
N MET A 1 -3.86 8.14 6.22
CA MET A 1 -4.13 7.43 7.50
C MET A 1 -3.96 5.92 7.37
N ILE A 2 -4.35 5.31 6.24
CA ILE A 2 -4.24 3.85 5.99
C ILE A 2 -2.80 3.32 6.07
N GLY A 3 -1.80 4.03 5.52
CA GLY A 3 -0.40 3.60 5.63
C GLY A 3 0.12 3.49 7.07
N ILE A 4 -0.26 4.43 7.95
CA ILE A 4 0.09 4.39 9.37
C ILE A 4 -0.55 3.17 10.06
N PHE A 5 -1.81 2.86 9.71
CA PHE A 5 -2.50 1.67 10.20
C PHE A 5 -1.75 0.38 9.82
N HIS A 6 -1.24 0.26 8.60
CA HIS A 6 -0.46 -0.91 8.17
C HIS A 6 0.83 -1.09 8.97
N VAL A 7 1.56 0.01 9.26
CA VAL A 7 2.78 -0.03 10.08
C VAL A 7 2.46 -0.45 11.52
N PHE A 8 1.36 0.05 12.11
CA PHE A 8 0.94 -0.40 13.43
C PHE A 8 0.51 -1.87 13.45
N MET A 9 -0.19 -2.33 12.41
CA MET A 9 -0.58 -3.74 12.29
C MET A 9 0.64 -4.65 12.11
N TRP A 10 1.68 -4.19 11.39
CA TRP A 10 2.97 -4.88 11.35
C TRP A 10 3.57 -5.03 12.75
N TYR A 11 3.61 -3.93 13.51
CA TYR A 11 4.16 -3.93 14.87
C TYR A 11 3.35 -4.84 15.81
N PHE A 12 2.03 -4.87 15.66
CA PHE A 12 1.17 -5.79 16.41
C PHE A 12 1.46 -7.26 16.07
N LEU A 13 1.61 -7.60 14.78
CA LEU A 13 2.02 -8.93 14.35
C LEU A 13 3.42 -9.31 14.88
N LEU A 14 4.35 -8.35 14.93
CA LEU A 14 5.68 -8.54 15.53
C LEU A 14 5.58 -8.90 17.02
N ILE A 15 4.75 -8.21 17.80
CA ILE A 15 4.54 -8.53 19.23
C ILE A 15 3.97 -9.93 19.39
N LEU A 16 2.96 -10.29 18.58
CA LEU A 16 2.37 -11.63 18.61
C LEU A 16 3.42 -12.70 18.30
N TYR A 17 4.27 -12.47 17.29
CA TYR A 17 5.33 -13.40 16.91
C TYR A 17 6.45 -13.52 17.96
N MET A 18 6.93 -12.40 18.51
CA MET A 18 7.93 -12.41 19.60
C MET A 18 7.39 -13.09 20.87
N GLY A 19 6.08 -12.97 21.12
CA GLY A 19 5.39 -13.71 22.18
C GLY A 19 5.40 -15.23 21.98
N GLN A 20 5.41 -15.71 20.72
CA GLN A 20 5.44 -17.14 20.39
C GLN A 20 6.82 -17.77 20.54
N ILE A 21 7.91 -17.05 20.20
CA ILE A 21 9.30 -17.56 20.29
C ILE A 21 9.71 -17.86 21.74
N ARG A 22 9.17 -17.12 22.72
CA ARG A 22 9.39 -17.42 24.15
C ARG A 22 8.71 -18.72 24.60
N GLY A 23 7.87 -19.32 23.76
CA GLY A 23 7.18 -20.58 24.03
C GLY A 23 7.81 -21.78 23.31
N VAL A 24 8.26 -22.78 24.08
CA VAL A 24 9.06 -23.96 23.67
C VAL A 24 8.42 -24.93 22.62
N PHE A 25 7.22 -24.69 22.05
CA PHE A 25 6.64 -25.65 21.08
C PHE A 25 5.79 -24.99 19.98
N GLY A 26 6.24 -25.16 18.73
CA GLY A 26 5.50 -24.85 17.50
C GLY A 26 5.29 -23.36 17.23
N THR A 27 6.19 -22.74 16.48
CA THR A 27 6.09 -21.34 16.06
C THR A 27 5.19 -21.21 14.83
N TYR A 28 4.12 -20.41 14.94
CA TYR A 28 3.42 -19.94 13.74
C TYR A 28 4.30 -18.90 13.07
N GLU A 29 4.74 -19.18 11.83
CA GLU A 29 5.59 -18.29 11.06
C GLU A 29 4.80 -17.66 9.91
N PRO A 30 4.11 -16.54 10.13
CA PRO A 30 3.38 -15.87 9.06
C PRO A 30 4.36 -15.40 7.97
N ILE A 31 4.06 -15.78 6.72
CA ILE A 31 4.86 -15.42 5.53
C ILE A 31 4.84 -13.90 5.34
N THR A 32 3.69 -13.27 5.59
CA THR A 32 3.51 -11.82 5.49
C THR A 32 4.42 -11.05 6.46
N TYR A 33 4.70 -11.61 7.63
CA TYR A 33 5.64 -11.06 8.58
C TYR A 33 7.09 -11.23 8.11
N LYS A 34 7.50 -12.43 7.67
CA LYS A 34 8.85 -12.68 7.15
C LYS A 34 9.18 -11.82 5.92
N ALA A 35 8.20 -11.63 5.03
CA ALA A 35 8.33 -10.77 3.86
C ALA A 35 8.25 -9.27 4.21
N GLY A 36 7.83 -8.92 5.42
CA GLY A 36 7.68 -7.53 5.85
C GLY A 36 6.59 -6.78 5.10
N CYS A 37 5.60 -7.46 4.50
CA CYS A 37 4.58 -6.82 3.66
C CYS A 37 3.83 -5.68 4.38
N PRO A 38 3.42 -5.83 5.65
CA PRO A 38 2.75 -4.73 6.36
C PRO A 38 3.67 -3.53 6.65
N LEU A 39 5.00 -3.75 6.69
CA LEU A 39 6.02 -2.69 6.81
C LEU A 39 6.11 -1.83 5.54
N TRP A 40 5.70 -2.36 4.39
CA TRP A 40 5.63 -1.61 3.13
C TRP A 40 4.57 -0.49 3.18
N GLY A 41 3.76 -0.43 4.24
CA GLY A 41 2.87 0.70 4.53
C GLY A 41 3.56 2.07 4.56
N VAL A 42 4.89 2.13 4.72
CA VAL A 42 5.67 3.37 4.55
C VAL A 42 5.52 3.96 3.13
N ILE A 43 5.45 3.11 2.10
CA ILE A 43 5.24 3.53 0.72
C ILE A 43 3.87 4.21 0.58
N PHE A 44 2.85 3.68 1.26
CA PHE A 44 1.50 4.26 1.28
C PHE A 44 1.48 5.63 1.97
N ILE A 45 2.30 5.81 3.02
CA ILE A 45 2.46 7.12 3.68
C ILE A 45 3.07 8.13 2.71
N ILE A 46 4.15 7.76 2.01
CA ILE A 46 4.82 8.65 1.05
C ILE A 46 3.88 8.99 -0.11
N ALA A 47 3.13 8.01 -0.64
CA ALA A 47 2.11 8.23 -1.66
C ALA A 47 1.03 9.22 -1.17
N GLY A 48 0.52 9.04 0.04
CA GLY A 48 -0.45 9.96 0.65
C GLY A 48 0.07 11.40 0.82
N VAL A 49 1.32 11.57 1.27
CA VAL A 49 1.95 12.91 1.37
C VAL A 49 2.10 13.54 -0.01
N SER A 50 2.44 12.74 -1.02
CA SER A 50 2.60 13.21 -2.40
C SER A 50 1.29 13.74 -2.98
N ILE A 51 0.15 13.08 -2.70
CA ILE A 51 -1.19 13.54 -3.10
C ILE A 51 -1.52 14.90 -2.46
N ILE A 52 -1.26 15.07 -1.15
CA ILE A 52 -1.50 16.35 -0.47
C ILE A 52 -0.65 17.46 -1.10
N ARG A 53 0.58 17.13 -1.50
CA ARG A 53 1.48 18.08 -2.16
C ARG A 53 0.96 18.51 -3.54
N VAL A 54 0.40 17.59 -4.33
CA VAL A 54 -0.24 17.89 -5.62
C VAL A 54 -1.39 18.88 -5.44
N VAL A 55 -2.24 18.71 -4.42
CA VAL A 55 -3.38 19.60 -4.17
C VAL A 55 -2.93 21.01 -3.77
N LYS A 56 -1.83 21.13 -3.01
CA LYS A 56 -1.30 22.43 -2.57
C LYS A 56 -0.52 23.18 -3.65
N HIS A 57 0.30 22.46 -4.41
CA HIS A 57 1.18 23.03 -5.44
C HIS A 57 1.16 22.14 -6.68
N PRO A 58 0.18 22.35 -7.58
CA PRO A 58 0.03 21.52 -8.78
C PRO A 58 1.08 21.90 -9.82
N THR A 59 2.29 21.38 -9.68
CA THR A 59 3.32 21.44 -10.72
C THR A 59 3.39 20.11 -11.47
N PRO A 60 3.68 20.12 -12.79
CA PRO A 60 3.69 18.91 -13.61
C PRO A 60 4.63 17.83 -13.04
N GLY A 61 5.83 18.22 -12.59
CA GLY A 61 6.78 17.27 -11.96
C GLY A 61 6.26 16.64 -10.67
N VAL A 62 5.49 17.36 -9.85
CA VAL A 62 4.89 16.81 -8.61
C VAL A 62 3.72 15.89 -8.93
N ILE A 63 2.94 16.18 -9.98
CA ILE A 63 1.88 15.30 -10.49
C ILE A 63 2.48 13.99 -11.00
N THR A 64 3.50 14.05 -11.85
CA THR A 64 4.20 12.85 -12.35
C THR A 64 4.80 12.02 -11.21
N PHE A 65 5.45 12.68 -10.23
CA PHE A 65 5.98 11.97 -9.06
C PHE A 65 4.87 11.27 -8.26
N ALA A 66 3.75 11.94 -8.01
CA ALA A 66 2.62 11.35 -7.30
C ALA A 66 2.00 10.16 -8.07
N LEU A 67 1.96 10.23 -9.42
CA LEU A 67 1.52 9.11 -10.26
C LEU A 67 2.42 7.89 -10.10
N ILE A 68 3.74 8.06 -10.17
CA ILE A 68 4.71 6.98 -9.99
C ILE A 68 4.54 6.32 -8.61
N MET A 69 4.37 7.15 -7.57
CA MET A 69 4.14 6.65 -6.21
C MET A 69 2.81 5.88 -6.08
N ASN A 70 1.73 6.35 -6.71
CA ASN A 70 0.44 5.64 -6.70
C ASN A 70 0.51 4.31 -7.45
N ILE A 71 1.20 4.24 -8.59
CA ILE A 71 1.42 2.97 -9.32
C ILE A 71 2.23 1.99 -8.44
N SER A 72 3.27 2.48 -7.78
CA SER A 72 4.08 1.67 -6.85
C SER A 72 3.25 1.15 -5.67
N CYS A 73 2.33 1.97 -5.16
CA CYS A 73 1.36 1.62 -4.12
C CYS A 73 0.42 0.49 -4.58
N ILE A 74 -0.09 0.56 -5.81
CA ILE A 74 -0.94 -0.49 -6.39
C ILE A 74 -0.15 -1.81 -6.49
N MET A 75 1.06 -1.78 -7.07
CA MET A 75 1.88 -2.98 -7.25
C MET A 75 2.20 -3.66 -5.91
N THR A 76 2.61 -2.87 -4.91
CA THR A 76 2.94 -3.39 -3.58
C THR A 76 1.71 -3.93 -2.85
N SER A 77 0.55 -3.27 -2.97
CA SER A 77 -0.71 -3.74 -2.38
C SER A 77 -1.20 -5.05 -3.02
N VAL A 78 -1.04 -5.22 -4.33
CA VAL A 78 -1.39 -6.47 -5.02
C VAL A 78 -0.50 -7.62 -4.55
N ILE A 79 0.82 -7.41 -4.51
CA ILE A 79 1.77 -8.43 -4.04
C ILE A 79 1.48 -8.81 -2.58
N ALA A 80 1.27 -7.81 -1.71
CA ALA A 80 0.94 -8.04 -0.31
C ALA A 80 -0.38 -8.81 -0.14
N SER A 81 -1.39 -8.50 -0.96
CA SER A 81 -2.68 -9.21 -0.96
C SER A 81 -2.52 -10.68 -1.36
N VAL A 82 -1.77 -10.96 -2.43
CA VAL A 82 -1.50 -12.34 -2.88
C VAL A 82 -0.77 -13.14 -1.79
N LEU A 83 0.27 -12.57 -1.19
CA LEU A 83 1.01 -13.22 -0.10
C LEU A 83 0.11 -13.48 1.13
N THR A 84 -0.77 -12.53 1.45
CA THR A 84 -1.74 -12.67 2.55
C THR A 84 -2.78 -13.76 2.27
N ILE A 85 -3.25 -13.88 1.03
CA ILE A 85 -4.16 -14.96 0.60
C ILE A 85 -3.47 -16.32 0.69
N ILE A 86 -2.23 -16.43 0.22
CA ILE A 86 -1.44 -17.66 0.32
C ILE A 86 -1.29 -18.08 1.79
N GLU A 87 -0.92 -17.14 2.67
CA GLU A 87 -0.83 -17.38 4.12
C GLU A 87 -2.16 -17.84 4.72
N LEU A 88 -3.27 -17.20 4.34
CA LEU A 88 -4.62 -17.55 4.83
C LEU A 88 -5.09 -18.91 4.32
N SER A 89 -4.67 -19.30 3.11
CA SER A 89 -5.03 -20.58 2.48
C SER A 89 -4.21 -21.76 3.01
N SER A 90 -2.97 -21.51 3.46
CA SER A 90 -2.09 -22.56 3.99
C SER A 90 -2.43 -22.86 5.46
N PHE A 91 -3.18 -23.93 5.69
CA PHE A 91 -3.59 -24.35 7.03
C PHE A 91 -2.57 -25.33 7.63
N ASN A 92 -1.48 -24.83 8.18
CA ASN A 92 -0.61 -25.64 9.03
C ASN A 92 -1.18 -25.71 10.45
N SER A 93 -1.30 -26.92 11.02
CA SER A 93 -1.77 -27.12 12.39
C SER A 93 -0.75 -26.55 13.38
N VAL A 94 -1.21 -25.60 14.21
CA VAL A 94 -0.38 -24.95 15.23
C VAL A 94 -0.61 -25.61 16.58
N SER A 95 0.44 -25.70 17.42
CA SER A 95 0.36 -26.19 18.80
C SER A 95 -0.73 -25.46 19.62
N TYR A 96 -1.51 -26.20 20.41
CA TYR A 96 -2.69 -25.70 21.15
C TYR A 96 -2.38 -24.49 22.04
N ARG A 97 -1.19 -24.42 22.64
CA ARG A 97 -0.76 -23.27 23.48
C ARG A 97 -0.59 -21.97 22.69
N ASN A 98 -0.18 -22.07 21.43
CA ASN A 98 0.04 -20.93 20.54
C ASN A 98 -1.18 -20.66 19.63
N TYR A 99 -2.24 -21.46 19.75
CA TYR A 99 -3.43 -21.39 18.91
C TYR A 99 -4.16 -20.03 19.02
N GLY A 100 -4.27 -19.48 20.24
CA GLY A 100 -4.90 -18.18 20.46
C GLY A 100 -4.19 -17.04 19.73
N GLN A 101 -2.86 -16.98 19.85
CA GLN A 101 -2.03 -15.97 19.17
C GLN A 101 -2.04 -16.16 17.64
N ALA A 102 -1.98 -17.40 17.15
CA ALA A 102 -2.06 -17.69 15.72
C ALA A 102 -3.44 -17.34 15.14
N LYS A 103 -4.53 -17.57 15.88
CA LYS A 103 -5.88 -17.19 15.47
C LYS A 103 -6.04 -15.67 15.39
N LEU A 104 -5.52 -14.94 16.38
CA LEU A 104 -5.51 -13.48 16.37
C LEU A 104 -4.68 -12.91 15.21
N GLY A 105 -3.47 -13.43 15.00
CA GLY A 105 -2.63 -13.00 13.87
C GLY A 105 -3.32 -13.23 12.53
N ARG A 106 -4.03 -14.35 12.37
CA ARG A 106 -4.78 -14.65 11.14
C ARG A 106 -5.98 -13.72 10.94
N GLU A 107 -6.65 -13.30 12.00
CA GLU A 107 -7.73 -12.31 11.91
C GLU A 107 -7.19 -10.93 11.53
N VAL A 108 -6.02 -10.54 12.07
CA VAL A 108 -5.31 -9.33 11.64
C VAL A 108 -4.94 -9.42 10.16
N SER A 109 -4.45 -10.56 9.66
CA SER A 109 -4.17 -10.77 8.24
C SER A 109 -5.42 -10.60 7.36
N ARG A 110 -6.62 -11.02 7.83
CA ARG A 110 -7.89 -10.76 7.11
C ARG A 110 -8.26 -9.28 7.07
N ILE A 111 -8.09 -8.58 8.18
CA ILE A 111 -8.33 -7.12 8.25
C ILE A 111 -7.36 -6.39 7.32
N LEU A 112 -6.09 -6.80 7.30
CA LEU A 112 -5.07 -6.26 6.39
C LEU A 112 -5.46 -6.49 4.92
N LEU A 113 -6.00 -7.66 4.56
CA LEU A 113 -6.45 -7.95 3.20
C LEU A 113 -7.55 -6.98 2.71
N LEU A 114 -8.50 -6.66 3.59
CA LEU A 114 -9.52 -5.64 3.31
C LEU A 114 -8.88 -4.26 3.16
N SER A 115 -7.92 -3.94 4.03
CA SER A 115 -7.23 -2.65 3.97
C SER A 115 -6.37 -2.48 2.71
N TYR A 116 -5.70 -3.53 2.21
CA TYR A 116 -4.96 -3.49 0.95
C TYR A 116 -5.91 -3.28 -0.24
N SER A 117 -7.08 -3.90 -0.23
CA SER A 117 -8.10 -3.72 -1.28
C SER A 117 -8.62 -2.28 -1.33
N PHE A 118 -8.77 -1.65 -0.15
CA PHE A 118 -9.14 -0.25 -0.06
C PHE A 118 -8.02 0.68 -0.55
N GLU A 119 -6.76 0.38 -0.20
CA GLU A 119 -5.60 1.15 -0.67
C GLU A 119 -5.46 1.12 -2.20
N ILE A 120 -5.67 -0.06 -2.82
CA ILE A 120 -5.69 -0.20 -4.29
C ILE A 120 -6.74 0.72 -4.91
N SER A 121 -7.94 0.77 -4.32
CA SER A 121 -9.04 1.59 -4.83
C SER A 121 -8.71 3.09 -4.76
N VAL A 122 -8.17 3.54 -3.62
CA VAL A 122 -7.75 4.94 -3.44
C VAL A 122 -6.62 5.30 -4.39
N ALA A 123 -5.58 4.48 -4.47
CA ALA A 123 -4.43 4.71 -5.34
C ALA A 123 -4.84 4.74 -6.83
N LEU A 124 -5.77 3.87 -7.23
CA LEU A 124 -6.31 3.86 -8.60
C LEU A 124 -7.07 5.15 -8.91
N THR A 125 -7.94 5.61 -8.01
CA THR A 125 -8.67 6.87 -8.18
C THR A 125 -7.70 8.04 -8.37
N TYR A 126 -6.68 8.17 -7.53
CA TYR A 126 -5.69 9.25 -7.66
C TYR A 126 -4.77 9.09 -8.88
N ALA A 127 -4.49 7.87 -9.32
CA ALA A 127 -3.77 7.63 -10.57
C ALA A 127 -4.58 8.13 -11.77
N ILE A 128 -5.88 7.83 -11.84
CA ILE A 128 -6.76 8.30 -12.93
C ILE A 128 -6.82 9.83 -12.95
N PHE A 129 -7.06 10.47 -11.79
CA PHE A 129 -7.10 11.93 -11.72
C PHE A 129 -5.75 12.58 -12.06
N GLY A 130 -4.63 11.97 -11.66
CA GLY A 130 -3.31 12.45 -12.03
C GLY A 130 -3.06 12.38 -13.54
N CYS A 131 -3.50 11.31 -14.20
CA CYS A 131 -3.39 11.16 -15.65
C CYS A 131 -4.22 12.22 -16.39
N ILE A 132 -5.47 12.45 -15.97
CA ILE A 132 -6.34 13.50 -16.53
C ILE A 132 -5.71 14.88 -16.34
N GLY A 133 -5.15 15.15 -15.16
CA GLY A 133 -4.48 16.41 -14.85
C GLY A 133 -3.21 16.64 -15.68
N LEU A 134 -2.47 15.58 -16.02
CA LEU A 134 -1.31 15.66 -16.89
C LEU A 134 -1.70 15.93 -18.35
N SER A 135 -2.68 15.17 -18.88
CA SER A 135 -3.20 15.34 -20.25
C SER A 135 -3.68 16.77 -20.51
N ARG A 136 -4.43 17.35 -19.56
CA ARG A 136 -4.95 18.72 -19.70
C ARG A 136 -3.85 19.79 -19.69
N ASN A 137 -2.76 19.56 -18.94
CA ASN A 137 -1.61 20.46 -18.95
C ASN A 137 -0.84 20.36 -20.26
N GLU A 138 -0.70 19.15 -20.82
CA GLU A 138 -0.06 18.93 -22.11
C GLU A 138 -0.81 19.63 -23.24
N ASP A 139 -2.14 19.49 -23.29
CA ASP A 139 -3.01 20.20 -24.26
C ASP A 139 -2.90 21.73 -24.15
N SER A 140 -2.77 22.26 -22.93
CA SER A 140 -2.57 23.70 -22.74
C SER A 140 -1.19 24.19 -23.19
N LEU A 141 -0.17 23.33 -23.08
CA LEU A 141 1.20 23.64 -23.47
C LEU A 141 1.40 23.56 -25.00
N THR A 142 0.59 22.74 -25.69
CA THR A 142 0.59 22.60 -27.15
C THR A 142 -0.35 23.58 -27.86
N ALA A 143 -1.25 24.26 -27.15
CA ALA A 143 -2.05 25.37 -27.70
C ALA A 143 -1.28 26.70 -27.75
N VAL A 144 -0.34 26.94 -26.82
CA VAL A 144 0.49 28.16 -26.78
C VAL A 144 1.43 28.35 -27.99
N PRO A 145 2.03 27.31 -28.60
CA PRO A 145 2.84 27.44 -29.81
C PRO A 145 2.04 27.85 -31.05
N GLU A 146 0.79 27.40 -31.19
CA GLU A 146 0.00 27.63 -32.42
C GLU A 146 -0.50 29.09 -32.57
N GLU A 147 -0.70 29.82 -31.46
CA GLU A 147 -1.07 31.25 -31.53
C GLU A 147 0.10 32.15 -31.96
N PHE A 148 1.35 31.75 -31.69
CA PHE A 148 2.53 32.51 -32.11
C PHE A 148 2.96 32.23 -33.56
N GLU A 149 2.56 31.11 -34.14
CA GLU A 149 2.90 30.76 -35.52
C GLU A 149 1.88 31.28 -36.55
N SER A 150 0.69 31.73 -36.10
CA SER A 150 -0.36 32.30 -36.96
C SER A 150 -0.35 33.84 -37.06
N THR A 151 0.64 34.51 -36.46
CA THR A 151 0.80 35.98 -36.47
C THR A 151 1.92 36.49 -37.38
N PHE A 152 2.44 35.68 -38.32
CA PHE A 152 3.47 36.09 -39.28
C PHE A 152 3.02 35.96 -40.75
#